data_AF-A0AAI8C5X3-F1
#
_entry.id   AF-A0AAI8C5X3-F1
#
_cell.length_a   1.000
_cell.length_b   1.000
_cell.length_c   1.000
_cell.angle_alpha   90.00
_cell.angle_beta   90.00
_cell.angle_gamma   90.00
#
_symmetry.space_group_name_H-M   'P 1'
#
loop_
_entity.id
_entity.type
_entity.pdbx_description
1 polymer ?
#
loop_
_entity_poly.entity_id
_entity_poly.type
_entity_poly.pdbx_seq_one_letter_code
_entity_poly.pdbx_strand_id
1 'polypeptide(L)'
;MPIISQQNLLIPYPQKVALSVQFDYAIVDIHNSFDYLEELWDDIVLTIANAITDSGITILEGTTDINDNYTIIAYNLVILAVPPYIDFTFIYNDLYDVDLPSSFLISTPNYYNKEIKDILLQTK
;
A
#
# COMPACT_ATOMS: atom_id res chain seq x y z
N MET A 1 12.01 -4.83 -11.98
CA MET A 1 11.65 -3.47 -12.44
C MET A 1 12.08 -2.47 -11.36
N PRO A 2 12.46 -1.22 -11.66
CA PRO A 2 13.20 -0.42 -10.68
C PRO A 2 12.27 0.21 -9.65
N ILE A 3 12.55 -0.05 -8.37
CA ILE A 3 12.09 0.79 -7.27
C ILE A 3 12.65 2.19 -7.52
N ILE A 4 11.78 3.18 -7.77
CA ILE A 4 12.22 4.56 -8.04
C ILE A 4 12.65 5.23 -6.75
N SER A 5 11.95 4.97 -5.65
CA SER A 5 12.26 5.54 -4.34
C SER A 5 11.78 4.61 -3.25
N GLN A 6 12.63 4.37 -2.26
CA GLN A 6 12.29 3.67 -1.04
C GLN A 6 12.91 4.41 0.13
N GLN A 7 12.09 4.69 1.13
CA GLN A 7 12.52 5.26 2.40
C GLN A 7 12.11 4.31 3.50
N ASN A 8 13.09 3.74 4.21
CA ASN A 8 12.79 3.01 5.43
C ASN A 8 12.11 3.97 6.42
N LEU A 9 10.93 3.58 6.89
CA LEU A 9 10.23 4.35 7.89
C LEU A 9 10.90 4.10 9.24
N LEU A 10 11.63 5.09 9.75
CA LEU A 10 12.28 5.00 11.06
C LEU A 10 11.23 5.00 12.17
N ILE A 11 11.27 3.98 13.02
CA ILE A 11 10.33 3.78 14.13
C ILE A 11 11.14 3.81 15.45
N PRO A 12 11.22 4.96 16.13
CA PRO A 12 12.04 5.11 17.34
C PRO A 12 11.47 4.33 18.54
N TYR A 13 10.15 4.13 18.57
CA TYR A 13 9.42 3.35 19.57
C TYR A 13 8.13 2.81 18.94
N PRO A 14 7.49 1.76 19.52
CA PRO A 14 6.25 1.22 18.98
C PRO A 14 5.16 2.29 18.88
N GLN A 15 4.60 2.49 17.69
CA GLN A 15 3.62 3.54 17.44
C GLN A 15 2.63 3.15 16.34
N LYS A 16 1.46 3.79 16.35
CA LYS A 16 0.50 3.68 15.25
C LYS A 16 1.01 4.47 14.05
N VAL A 17 1.00 3.84 12.88
CA VAL A 17 1.36 4.49 11.61
C VAL A 17 0.20 4.34 10.66
N ALA A 18 -0.29 5.48 10.14
CA ALA A 18 -1.26 5.49 9.06
C ALA A 18 -0.53 5.38 7.72
N LEU A 19 -1.02 4.53 6.84
CA LEU A 19 -0.47 4.27 5.51
C LEU A 19 -1.60 4.36 4.49
N SER A 20 -1.24 4.79 3.27
CA SER A 20 -2.12 4.73 2.10
C SER A 20 -1.34 4.04 0.99
N VAL A 21 -1.78 2.83 0.61
CA VAL A 21 -1.25 2.08 -0.53
C VAL A 21 -2.12 2.39 -1.73
N GLN A 22 -1.58 3.10 -2.72
CA GLN A 22 -2.31 3.73 -3.80
C GLN A 22 -1.92 3.12 -5.14
N PHE A 23 -2.94 2.83 -5.95
CA PHE A 23 -2.82 2.36 -7.31
C PHE A 23 -3.51 3.34 -8.26
N ASP A 24 -3.00 3.45 -9.48
CA ASP A 24 -3.73 4.11 -10.56
C ASP A 24 -5.03 3.35 -10.82
N TYR A 25 -6.16 4.04 -10.85
CA TYR A 25 -7.45 3.42 -11.20
C TYR A 25 -7.39 2.77 -12.59
N ALA A 26 -6.47 3.16 -13.48
CA ALA A 26 -6.26 2.49 -14.76
C ALA A 26 -5.84 1.01 -14.66
N ILE A 27 -5.51 0.46 -13.48
CA ILE A 27 -5.42 -1.01 -13.31
C ILE A 27 -6.74 -1.72 -13.71
N VAL A 28 -7.86 -0.99 -13.68
CA VAL A 28 -9.20 -1.40 -14.14
C VAL A 28 -9.26 -1.62 -15.66
N ASP A 29 -8.56 -0.80 -16.46
CA ASP A 29 -8.65 -0.80 -17.92
C ASP A 29 -7.98 -2.01 -18.58
N ILE A 30 -7.18 -2.78 -17.82
CA ILE A 30 -6.45 -3.94 -18.33
C ILE A 30 -7.43 -5.12 -18.61
N HIS A 31 -8.63 -5.12 -18.02
CA HIS A 31 -9.49 -6.31 -17.98
C HIS A 31 -10.98 -6.13 -18.37
N ASN A 32 -11.40 -4.96 -18.88
CA ASN A 32 -12.66 -4.75 -19.63
C ASN A 32 -14.00 -5.17 -18.97
N SER A 33 -14.06 -5.40 -17.65
CA SER A 33 -15.33 -5.67 -16.94
C SER A 33 -15.32 -5.09 -15.53
N PHE A 34 -16.45 -4.51 -15.10
CA PHE A 34 -16.62 -3.94 -13.76
C PHE A 34 -16.61 -5.03 -12.66
N ASP A 35 -17.16 -6.22 -12.96
CA ASP A 35 -17.16 -7.36 -12.02
C ASP A 35 -15.72 -7.85 -11.73
N TYR A 36 -14.83 -7.72 -12.72
CA TYR A 36 -13.42 -8.07 -12.58
C TYR A 36 -12.67 -7.10 -11.66
N LEU A 37 -13.12 -5.85 -11.56
CA LEU A 37 -12.48 -4.86 -10.69
C LEU A 37 -12.66 -5.20 -9.21
N GLU A 38 -13.86 -5.58 -8.80
CA GLU A 38 -14.15 -5.91 -7.40
C GLU A 38 -13.32 -7.12 -6.97
N GLU A 39 -13.28 -8.17 -7.80
CA GLU A 39 -12.46 -9.36 -7.56
C GLU A 39 -10.96 -9.04 -7.53
N LEU A 40 -10.44 -8.30 -8.52
CA LEU A 40 -9.03 -7.92 -8.56
C LEU A 40 -8.63 -7.06 -7.36
N TRP A 41 -9.49 -6.12 -6.98
CA TRP A 41 -9.20 -5.23 -5.86
C TRP A 41 -9.22 -5.97 -4.53
N ASP A 42 -10.16 -6.89 -4.34
CA ASP A 42 -10.20 -7.76 -3.16
C ASP A 42 -8.95 -8.64 -3.07
N ASP A 43 -8.47 -9.19 -4.19
CA ASP A 43 -7.23 -9.97 -4.24
C ASP A 43 -6.00 -9.13 -3.89
N ILE A 44 -5.93 -7.88 -4.38
CA ILE A 44 -4.86 -6.94 -4.03
C ILE A 44 -4.89 -6.60 -2.54
N VAL A 45 -6.05 -6.23 -2.00
CA VAL A 45 -6.23 -5.86 -0.59
C VAL A 45 -5.86 -7.04 0.31
N LEU A 46 -6.33 -8.25 -0.02
CA LEU A 46 -6.04 -9.47 0.73
C LEU A 46 -4.54 -9.79 0.69
N THR A 47 -3.91 -9.68 -0.48
CA THR A 47 -2.47 -9.94 -0.63
C THR A 47 -1.64 -8.96 0.19
N ILE A 48 -1.97 -7.66 0.14
CA ILE A 48 -1.29 -6.62 0.96
C ILE A 48 -1.49 -6.90 2.45
N ALA A 49 -2.73 -7.23 2.87
CA ALA A 49 -3.02 -7.51 4.27
C ALA A 49 -2.21 -8.71 4.80
N ASN A 50 -2.17 -9.79 4.02
CA ASN A 50 -1.39 -10.98 4.34
C ASN A 50 0.12 -10.67 4.40
N ALA A 51 0.65 -9.94 3.42
CA ALA A 51 2.05 -9.54 3.37
C ALA A 51 2.49 -8.78 4.64
N ILE A 52 1.62 -7.88 5.12
CA ILE A 52 1.84 -7.12 6.36
C ILE A 52 1.80 -8.04 7.59
N THR A 53 0.80 -8.92 7.70
CA THR A 53 0.67 -9.80 8.86
C THR A 53 1.74 -10.87 8.93
N ASP A 54 2.16 -11.41 7.79
CA ASP A 54 3.22 -12.43 7.68
C ASP A 54 4.59 -11.83 8.00
N SER A 55 4.76 -10.52 7.76
CA SER A 55 5.91 -9.74 8.23
C SER A 55 5.88 -9.44 9.74
N GLY A 56 4.88 -9.94 10.48
CA GLY A 56 4.74 -9.76 11.93
C GLY A 56 4.20 -8.39 12.35
N ILE A 57 3.66 -7.60 11.41
CA ILE A 57 3.09 -6.28 11.67
C ILE A 57 1.59 -6.43 11.94
N THR A 58 1.10 -5.80 13.01
CA THR A 58 -0.33 -5.83 13.33
C THR A 58 -1.08 -4.73 12.58
N ILE A 59 -2.10 -5.11 11.81
CA ILE A 59 -3.08 -4.17 11.24
C ILE A 59 -4.14 -3.87 12.32
N LEU A 60 -4.33 -2.59 12.62
CA LEU A 60 -5.31 -2.11 13.58
C LEU A 60 -6.63 -1.74 12.89
N GLU A 61 -6.53 -1.08 11.72
CA GLU A 61 -7.65 -0.60 10.93
C GLU A 61 -7.29 -0.71 9.44
N GLY A 62 -8.26 -1.00 8.59
CA GLY A 62 -8.10 -1.07 7.14
C GLY A 62 -9.38 -0.64 6.43
N THR A 63 -9.28 0.28 5.49
CA THR A 63 -10.40 0.75 4.67
C THR A 63 -9.98 0.95 3.23
N THR A 64 -10.89 0.68 2.30
CA THR A 64 -10.69 0.95 0.88
C THR A 64 -11.26 2.32 0.54
N ASP A 65 -10.60 3.04 -0.36
CA ASP A 65 -11.00 4.38 -0.78
C ASP A 65 -10.78 4.56 -2.28
N ILE A 66 -11.67 5.31 -2.93
CA ILE A 66 -11.56 5.71 -4.33
C ILE A 66 -11.72 7.21 -4.36
N ASN A 67 -10.77 7.91 -4.98
CA ASN A 67 -10.84 9.36 -5.01
C ASN A 67 -12.00 9.87 -5.89
N ASP A 68 -12.48 11.10 -5.62
CA ASP A 68 -13.66 11.68 -6.29
C ASP A 68 -13.58 11.72 -7.83
N ASN A 69 -12.37 11.72 -8.38
CA ASN A 69 -12.12 11.77 -9.82
C ASN A 69 -11.87 10.39 -10.46
N TYR A 70 -11.99 9.30 -9.70
CA TYR A 70 -11.76 7.91 -10.17
C TYR A 70 -10.42 7.72 -10.88
N THR A 71 -9.36 8.34 -10.35
CA THR A 71 -7.99 8.19 -10.87
C THR A 71 -7.11 7.38 -9.93
N ILE A 72 -7.49 7.25 -8.66
CA ILE A 72 -6.73 6.52 -7.65
C ILE A 72 -7.68 5.63 -6.86
N ILE A 73 -7.28 4.37 -6.68
CA ILE A 73 -7.84 3.46 -5.70
C ILE A 73 -6.80 3.19 -4.62
N ALA A 74 -7.22 3.18 -3.37
CA ALA A 74 -6.33 3.13 -2.22
C ALA A 74 -6.79 2.14 -1.16
N TYR A 75 -5.82 1.44 -0.56
CA TYR A 75 -5.99 0.71 0.67
C TYR A 75 -5.35 1.50 1.81
N ASN A 76 -6.19 2.11 2.63
CA ASN A 76 -5.80 2.91 3.78
C ASN A 76 -5.71 2.01 5.00
N LEU A 77 -4.59 2.08 5.70
CA LEU A 77 -4.22 1.18 6.78
C LEU A 77 -3.76 1.97 7.99
N VAL A 78 -4.07 1.46 9.19
CA VAL A 78 -3.39 1.85 10.42
C VAL A 78 -2.70 0.61 10.97
N ILE A 79 -1.37 0.64 11.04
CA ILE A 79 -0.57 -0.47 11.56
C ILE A 79 0.05 -0.11 12.91
N LEU A 80 0.33 -1.14 13.73
CA LEU A 80 1.23 -1.02 14.87
C LEU A 80 2.66 -1.28 14.40
N ALA A 81 3.40 -0.20 14.15
CA ALA A 81 4.78 -0.27 13.74
C ALA A 81 5.70 -0.51 14.94
N VAL A 82 6.71 -1.37 14.77
CA VAL A 82 7.71 -1.68 15.81
C VAL A 82 9.12 -1.22 15.38
N PRO A 83 10.00 -0.86 16.33
CA PRO A 83 11.38 -0.44 16.03
C PRO A 83 12.24 -1.52 15.35
N PRO A 84 13.36 -1.14 14.70
CA PRO A 84 13.88 0.23 14.53
C PRO A 84 13.43 0.92 13.24
N TYR A 85 12.98 0.15 12.25
CA TYR A 85 12.46 0.66 10.99
C TYR A 85 11.54 -0.37 10.33
N ILE A 86 10.71 0.07 9.40
CA ILE A 86 9.95 -0.81 8.50
C ILE A 86 10.40 -0.57 7.07
N ASP A 87 10.69 -1.67 6.38
CA ASP A 87 10.92 -1.72 4.94
C ASP A 87 9.67 -2.32 4.31
N PHE A 88 9.00 -1.59 3.42
CA PHE A 88 7.75 -2.04 2.78
C PHE A 88 7.95 -2.78 1.44
N THR A 89 9.19 -3.12 1.07
CA THR A 89 9.47 -3.88 -0.16
C THR A 89 8.82 -5.26 -0.18
N PHE A 90 8.52 -5.84 0.97
CA PHE A 90 7.80 -7.11 1.05
C PHE A 90 6.42 -7.05 0.36
N ILE A 91 5.72 -5.90 0.41
CA ILE A 91 4.42 -5.73 -0.27
C ILE A 91 4.59 -5.88 -1.79
N TYR A 92 5.67 -5.32 -2.34
CA TYR A 92 5.96 -5.45 -3.76
C TYR A 92 6.27 -6.90 -4.14
N ASN A 93 7.10 -7.58 -3.35
CA ASN A 93 7.49 -8.96 -3.63
C ASN A 93 6.27 -9.88 -3.64
N ASP A 94 5.40 -9.76 -2.64
CA ASP A 94 4.22 -10.60 -2.53
C ASP A 94 3.23 -10.36 -3.68
N LEU A 95 2.96 -9.10 -4.05
CA LEU A 95 2.12 -8.78 -5.21
C LEU A 95 2.71 -9.30 -6.53
N TYR A 96 4.04 -9.17 -6.70
CA TYR A 96 4.73 -9.64 -7.90
C TYR A 96 4.72 -11.17 -8.02
N ASP A 97 4.91 -11.88 -6.91
CA ASP A 97 4.96 -13.34 -6.87
C ASP A 97 3.62 -13.99 -7.23
N VAL A 98 2.50 -13.29 -7.01
CA VAL A 98 1.15 -13.74 -7.38
C VAL A 98 0.61 -13.11 -8.68
N ASP A 99 1.46 -12.43 -9.46
CA ASP A 99 1.12 -11.79 -10.75
C ASP A 99 0.01 -10.73 -10.64
N LEU A 100 -0.03 -10.01 -9.51
CA LEU A 100 -0.93 -8.86 -9.30
C LEU A 100 -0.26 -7.53 -9.68
N PRO A 101 -1.05 -6.46 -9.93
CA PRO A 101 -0.50 -5.13 -10.16
C PRO A 101 0.50 -4.74 -9.07
N SER A 102 1.75 -4.52 -9.48
CA SER A 102 2.87 -4.24 -8.56
C SER A 102 3.40 -2.80 -8.71
N SER A 103 2.67 -1.94 -9.43
CA SER A 103 3.00 -0.51 -9.59
C SER A 103 2.11 0.30 -8.66
N PHE A 104 2.67 0.79 -7.56
CA PHE A 104 1.91 1.48 -6.52
C PHE A 104 2.78 2.48 -5.75
N LEU A 105 2.11 3.36 -5.03
CA LEU A 105 2.69 4.34 -4.11
C LEU A 105 2.26 4.00 -2.68
N ILE A 106 3.20 3.93 -1.75
CA ILE A 106 2.90 3.94 -0.31
C ILE A 106 3.23 5.32 0.23
N SER A 107 2.25 5.95 0.87
CA SER A 107 2.44 7.22 1.57
C SER A 107 1.99 7.15 3.03
N THR A 108 2.59 7.98 3.88
CA THR A 108 2.16 8.23 5.26
C THR A 108 1.88 9.71 5.44
N PRO A 109 0.77 10.11 6.10
CA PRO A 109 0.61 11.48 6.55
C PRO A 109 1.60 11.77 7.68
N ASN A 110 2.18 12.96 7.68
CA ASN A 110 2.92 13.52 8.80
C ASN A 110 2.01 14.51 9.55
N TYR A 111 1.48 14.05 10.68
CA TYR A 111 0.53 14.83 11.49
C TYR A 111 1.13 16.10 12.11
N TYR A 112 2.47 16.23 12.18
CA TYR A 112 3.12 17.41 12.76
C TYR A 112 3.17 18.60 11.80
N ASN A 113 3.40 18.36 10.50
CA ASN A 113 3.52 19.41 9.50
C ASN A 113 2.41 19.38 8.44
N LYS A 114 1.48 18.42 8.53
CA LYS A 114 0.38 18.17 7.57
C LYS A 114 0.87 17.84 6.16
N GLU A 115 2.12 17.42 6.02
CA GLU A 115 2.66 16.95 4.74
C GLU A 115 2.40 15.45 4.56
N ILE A 116 2.27 15.01 3.31
CA ILE A 116 2.25 13.59 2.96
C ILE A 116 3.68 13.19 2.60
N LYS A 117 4.18 12.11 3.18
CA LYS A 117 5.50 11.58 2.91
C LYS A 117 5.40 10.27 2.13
N ASP A 118 5.97 10.26 0.93
CA ASP A 118 6.09 9.05 0.12
C ASP A 118 7.16 8.12 0.73
N ILE A 119 6.73 6.90 1.08
CA ILE A 119 7.58 5.88 1.71
C ILE A 119 8.15 4.93 0.65
N LEU A 120 7.34 4.56 -0.33
CA LEU A 120 7.74 3.67 -1.42
C LEU A 120 7.06 4.11 -2.71
N LEU A 121 7.83 4.38 -3.75
CA LEU A 121 7.34 4.61 -5.10
C LEU A 121 7.87 3.52 -6.01
N GLN A 122 6.98 2.63 -6.44
CA GLN A 122 7.26 1.60 -7.42
C GLN A 122 6.55 1.95 -8.73
N THR A 123 7.30 2.06 -9.81
CA THR A 123 6.74 2.14 -11.16
C THR A 123 7.13 0.90 -11.95
N LYS A 124 6.35 0.63 -13.00
CA LYS A 124 6.64 -0.35 -14.05
C LYS A 124 8.12 -0.35 -14.48
#